data_AF-A0A2S2NWC5-F1
#
_entry.id   AF-A0A2S2NWC5-F1
#
_cell.length_a   1.000
_cell.length_b   1.000
_cell.length_c   1.000
_cell.angle_alpha   90.00
_cell.angle_beta   90.00
_cell.angle_gamma   90.00
#
_symmetry.space_group_name_H-M   'P 1'
#
loop_
_entity.id
_entity.type
_entity.pdbx_description
1 polymer ?
#
loop_
_entity_poly.entity_id
_entity_poly.type
_entity_poly.pdbx_seq_one_letter_code
_entity_poly.pdbx_strand_id
1 'polypeptide(L)'
;MHYPMIQILAYQLNFNYTMSITDDHGWSYGNGSFFGLTGILQREESDFGAAGSLMRLDRMTAVDFTVGTVSLESNILFKQPMLSSITNIHIKPFKHEVWQVILIMLIGFILIILFLNKFKAIHGQSLNMCEIIELVYGAICQQGTDYR
;
A
#
# COMPACT_ATOMS: atom_id res chain seq x y z
N MET A 1 -8.68 -15.29 21.00
CA MET A 1 -9.09 -14.27 21.99
C MET A 1 -10.08 -14.82 23.03
N HIS A 2 -11.11 -15.57 22.63
CA HIS A 2 -12.19 -15.94 23.56
C HIS A 2 -11.85 -17.03 24.58
N TYR A 3 -10.99 -18.01 24.25
CA TYR A 3 -10.63 -19.09 25.20
C TYR A 3 -9.99 -18.56 26.51
N PRO A 4 -8.95 -17.70 26.48
CA PRO A 4 -8.40 -17.11 27.71
C PRO A 4 -9.43 -16.31 28.51
N MET A 5 -10.40 -15.67 27.84
CA MET A 5 -11.44 -14.90 28.51
C MET A 5 -12.35 -15.81 29.35
N ILE A 6 -12.74 -16.97 28.82
CA ILE A 6 -13.53 -17.94 29.57
C ILE A 6 -12.74 -18.51 30.75
N GLN A 7 -11.44 -18.77 30.60
CA GLN A 7 -10.60 -19.22 31.73
C GLN A 7 -10.59 -18.20 32.87
N ILE A 8 -10.45 -16.91 32.54
CA ILE A 8 -10.47 -15.83 33.52
C ILE A 8 -11.84 -15.73 34.20
N LEU A 9 -12.93 -15.79 33.42
CA LEU A 9 -14.28 -15.75 33.96
C LEU A 9 -14.56 -16.96 34.87
N ALA A 10 -14.16 -18.16 34.47
CA ALA A 10 -14.29 -19.38 35.27
C ALA A 10 -13.57 -19.25 36.62
N TYR A 11 -12.36 -18.68 36.60
CA TYR A 11 -11.59 -18.41 37.82
C TYR A 11 -12.24 -17.34 38.71
N GLN A 12 -12.70 -16.22 38.13
CA GLN A 12 -13.26 -15.09 38.89
C GLN A 12 -14.66 -15.38 39.44
N LEU A 13 -15.47 -16.12 38.69
CA LEU A 13 -16.86 -16.44 39.04
C LEU A 13 -17.01 -17.85 39.64
N ASN A 14 -15.90 -18.58 39.77
CA ASN A 14 -15.82 -19.91 40.38
C ASN A 14 -16.81 -20.92 39.75
N PHE A 15 -16.77 -21.07 38.42
CA PHE A 15 -17.53 -22.09 37.69
C PHE A 15 -16.63 -23.05 36.92
N ASN A 16 -17.14 -24.26 36.69
CA ASN A 16 -16.55 -25.23 35.77
C ASN A 16 -17.26 -25.17 34.42
N TYR A 17 -16.56 -25.49 33.35
CA TYR A 17 -17.12 -25.49 32.00
C TYR A 17 -16.65 -26.70 31.19
N THR A 18 -17.49 -27.12 30.26
CA THR A 18 -17.13 -28.03 29.16
C THR A 18 -17.20 -27.25 27.85
N MET A 19 -16.41 -27.67 26.86
CA MET A 19 -16.34 -26.98 25.58
C MET A 19 -16.85 -27.87 24.46
N SER A 20 -17.85 -27.38 23.75
CA SER A 20 -18.30 -27.91 22.46
C SER A 20 -17.92 -26.92 21.35
N ILE A 21 -17.64 -27.44 20.16
CA ILE A 21 -17.21 -26.63 19.00
C ILE A 21 -18.30 -26.75 17.93
N THR A 22 -18.58 -25.62 17.28
CA THR A 22 -19.44 -25.55 16.11
C THR A 22 -18.76 -24.69 15.05
N ASP A 23 -18.91 -25.08 13.79
CA ASP A 23 -18.27 -24.41 12.65
C ASP A 23 -19.10 -23.24 12.10
N ASP A 24 -20.30 -23.00 12.64
CA ASP A 24 -21.22 -21.97 12.14
C ASP A 24 -21.74 -21.07 13.27
N HIS A 25 -21.80 -19.76 13.03
CA HIS A 25 -22.31 -18.78 13.99
C HIS A 25 -23.84 -18.72 14.07
N GLY A 26 -24.52 -19.27 13.08
CA GLY A 26 -25.97 -19.36 12.96
C GLY A 26 -26.57 -18.30 12.08
N TRP A 27 -27.13 -18.72 10.95
CA TRP A 27 -28.05 -17.92 10.14
C TRP A 27 -29.50 -18.25 10.48
N SER A 28 -30.38 -17.30 10.19
CA SER A 28 -31.82 -17.51 10.36
C SER A 28 -32.35 -18.45 9.29
N TYR A 29 -33.23 -19.36 9.69
CA TYR A 29 -34.05 -20.16 8.79
C TYR A 29 -35.23 -19.37 8.18
N GLY A 30 -35.43 -18.10 8.57
CA GLY A 30 -36.54 -17.26 8.10
C GLY A 30 -37.88 -17.52 8.81
N ASN A 31 -37.92 -18.47 9.75
CA ASN A 31 -39.10 -18.83 10.55
C ASN A 31 -38.93 -18.48 12.05
N GLY A 32 -37.96 -17.62 12.37
CA GLY A 32 -37.61 -17.27 13.76
C GLY A 32 -36.63 -18.23 14.44
N SER A 33 -36.28 -19.35 13.80
CA SER A 33 -35.23 -20.26 14.30
C SER A 33 -33.88 -20.00 13.62
N PHE A 34 -32.81 -20.37 14.31
CA PHE A 34 -31.43 -20.28 13.84
C PHE A 34 -30.73 -21.64 13.90
N PHE A 35 -29.68 -21.82 13.09
CA PHE A 35 -28.74 -22.93 13.25
C PHE A 35 -27.42 -22.47 13.88
N GLY A 36 -26.39 -23.33 13.86
CA GLY A 36 -25.07 -23.02 14.40
C GLY A 36 -25.13 -22.58 15.86
N LEU A 37 -24.17 -21.74 16.27
CA LEU A 37 -24.06 -21.22 17.63
C LEU A 37 -25.34 -20.54 18.11
N THR A 38 -25.93 -19.66 17.30
CA THR A 38 -27.17 -18.95 17.68
C THR A 38 -28.31 -19.94 17.94
N GLY A 39 -28.44 -20.98 17.11
CA GLY A 39 -29.45 -22.02 17.28
C GLY A 39 -29.23 -22.92 18.49
N ILE A 40 -27.97 -23.29 18.77
CA ILE A 40 -27.59 -24.07 19.96
C ILE A 40 -27.99 -23.32 21.23
N LEU A 41 -27.69 -22.02 21.29
CA LEU A 41 -28.10 -21.16 22.41
C LEU A 41 -29.63 -20.98 22.48
N GLN A 42 -30.29 -20.80 21.33
CA GLN A 42 -31.76 -20.69 21.27
C GLN A 42 -32.48 -21.94 21.80
N ARG A 43 -31.88 -23.12 21.61
CA ARG A 43 -32.41 -24.42 22.10
C ARG A 43 -31.90 -24.79 23.49
N GLU A 44 -31.16 -23.89 24.15
CA GLU A 44 -30.57 -24.10 25.48
C GLU A 44 -29.67 -25.34 25.55
N GLU A 45 -29.03 -25.71 24.44
CA GLU A 45 -28.09 -26.84 24.37
C GLU A 45 -26.70 -26.48 24.96
N SER A 46 -26.41 -25.18 25.06
CA SER A 46 -25.23 -24.60 25.71
C SER A 46 -25.63 -23.38 26.53
N ASP A 47 -24.96 -23.18 27.66
CA ASP A 47 -25.27 -22.07 28.59
C ASP A 47 -24.82 -20.70 28.05
N PHE A 48 -23.66 -20.63 27.39
CA PHE A 48 -23.14 -19.38 26.83
C PHE A 48 -22.21 -19.62 25.63
N GLY A 49 -22.14 -18.61 24.74
CA GLY A 49 -21.24 -18.61 23.60
C GLY A 49 -19.85 -18.07 23.96
N ALA A 50 -18.82 -18.89 23.75
CA ALA A 50 -17.41 -18.50 23.91
C ALA A 50 -16.73 -18.13 22.58
N ALA A 51 -17.47 -17.54 21.65
CA ALA A 51 -17.01 -17.18 20.31
C ALA A 51 -17.40 -15.75 19.95
N GLY A 52 -16.63 -15.13 19.05
CA GLY A 52 -16.96 -13.82 18.52
C GLY A 52 -18.25 -13.89 17.74
N SER A 53 -19.25 -13.10 18.13
CA SER A 53 -20.52 -13.00 17.42
C SER A 53 -20.87 -11.54 17.23
N LEU A 54 -21.30 -11.20 16.02
CA LEU A 54 -21.80 -9.87 15.72
C LEU A 54 -23.15 -9.68 16.41
N MET A 55 -23.25 -8.62 17.21
CA MET A 55 -24.51 -8.17 17.81
C MET A 55 -25.42 -7.66 16.70
N ARG A 56 -26.34 -8.50 16.24
CA ARG A 56 -27.28 -8.19 15.17
C ARG A 56 -28.71 -8.23 15.71
N LEU A 57 -29.55 -7.32 15.21
CA LEU A 57 -30.92 -7.17 15.67
C LEU A 57 -31.78 -8.43 15.46
N ASP A 58 -31.53 -9.18 14.39
CA ASP A 58 -32.24 -10.44 14.13
C ASP A 58 -31.92 -11.51 15.19
N ARG A 59 -30.66 -11.60 15.64
CA ARG A 59 -30.23 -12.57 16.65
C ARG A 59 -30.70 -12.21 18.05
N MET A 60 -30.92 -10.93 18.34
CA MET A 60 -31.45 -10.47 19.64
C MET A 60 -32.89 -10.98 19.92
N THR A 61 -33.57 -11.56 18.93
CA THR A 61 -34.85 -12.23 19.14
C THR A 61 -34.71 -13.66 19.70
N ALA A 62 -33.51 -14.24 19.62
CA ALA A 62 -33.23 -15.62 20.00
C ALA A 62 -32.17 -15.75 21.11
N VAL A 63 -31.26 -14.78 21.25
CA VAL A 63 -30.19 -14.78 22.25
C VAL A 63 -29.94 -13.38 22.80
N ASP A 64 -29.50 -13.32 24.05
CA ASP A 64 -29.01 -12.09 24.66
C ASP A 64 -27.50 -11.95 24.52
N PHE A 65 -27.04 -10.71 24.36
CA PHE A 65 -25.62 -10.37 24.27
C PHE A 65 -25.18 -9.60 25.52
N THR A 66 -23.95 -9.85 25.96
CA THR A 66 -23.29 -9.04 26.99
C THR A 66 -22.69 -7.78 26.37
N VAL A 67 -21.69 -7.17 27.02
CA VAL A 67 -20.96 -6.02 26.48
C VAL A 67 -20.07 -6.41 25.30
N GLY A 68 -20.04 -5.57 24.27
CA GLY A 68 -19.13 -5.74 23.15
C GLY A 68 -17.67 -5.68 23.60
N THR A 69 -16.92 -6.76 23.37
CA THR A 69 -15.50 -6.85 23.74
C THR A 69 -14.57 -6.27 22.68
N VAL A 70 -15.06 -6.12 21.44
CA VAL A 70 -14.31 -5.62 20.28
C VAL A 70 -15.23 -4.72 19.47
N SER A 71 -14.74 -3.52 19.12
CA SER A 71 -15.39 -2.64 18.15
C SER A 71 -14.96 -3.03 16.75
N LEU A 72 -15.93 -3.37 15.90
CA LEU A 72 -15.68 -3.68 14.48
C LEU A 72 -16.06 -2.48 13.62
N GLU A 73 -15.12 -2.01 12.82
CA GLU A 73 -15.37 -1.01 11.78
C GLU A 73 -15.48 -1.68 10.42
N SER A 74 -16.43 -1.24 9.59
CA SER A 74 -16.59 -1.74 8.23
C SER A 74 -15.48 -1.17 7.36
N ASN A 75 -14.57 -2.04 6.93
CA ASN A 75 -13.47 -1.68 6.06
C ASN A 75 -13.57 -2.50 4.77
N ILE A 76 -13.34 -1.86 3.63
CA ILE A 76 -13.31 -2.54 2.33
C ILE A 76 -11.85 -2.88 2.02
N LEU A 77 -11.57 -4.17 1.86
CA LEU A 77 -10.25 -4.66 1.48
C LEU A 77 -10.18 -4.87 -0.03
N PHE A 78 -9.26 -4.17 -0.69
CA PHE A 78 -8.95 -4.37 -2.11
C PHE A 78 -7.58 -5.01 -2.28
N LYS A 79 -7.43 -5.82 -3.33
CA LYS A 79 -6.10 -6.29 -3.75
C LYS A 79 -5.29 -5.10 -4.24
N GLN A 80 -4.00 -5.07 -3.90
CA GLN A 80 -3.08 -4.06 -4.41
C GLN A 80 -3.16 -4.03 -5.96
N PRO A 81 -3.37 -2.86 -6.58
CA PRO A 81 -3.36 -2.75 -8.04
C PRO A 81 -1.97 -3.12 -8.56
N MET A 82 -1.92 -3.84 -9.69
CA MET A 82 -0.65 -4.18 -10.33
C MET A 82 0.07 -2.89 -10.76
N LEU A 83 1.36 -2.78 -10.45
CA LEU A 83 2.20 -1.59 -10.75
C LEU A 83 2.56 -1.47 -12.25
N SER A 84 1.81 -2.11 -13.16
CA SER A 84 2.17 -2.25 -14.56
C SER A 84 1.77 -1.07 -15.47
N SER A 85 1.26 0.03 -14.92
CA SER A 85 0.78 1.17 -15.72
C SER A 85 1.69 2.40 -15.69
N ILE A 86 2.93 2.27 -15.18
CA ILE A 86 3.88 3.38 -15.21
C ILE A 86 4.86 3.18 -16.36
N THR A 87 4.40 3.51 -17.57
CA THR A 87 5.31 3.71 -18.70
C THR A 87 6.26 4.86 -18.33
N ASN A 88 7.56 4.59 -18.45
CA ASN A 88 8.64 5.58 -18.35
C ASN A 88 9.02 6.10 -16.94
N ILE A 89 9.39 5.17 -16.05
CA ILE A 89 9.97 5.50 -14.72
C ILE A 89 11.22 6.39 -14.80
N HIS A 90 11.95 6.38 -15.93
CA HIS A 90 13.20 7.11 -16.08
C HIS A 90 13.01 8.60 -16.42
N ILE A 91 11.90 8.99 -17.06
CA ILE A 91 11.60 10.39 -17.39
C ILE A 91 10.76 11.07 -16.28
N LYS A 92 10.04 10.28 -15.48
CA LYS A 92 9.23 10.78 -14.35
C LYS A 92 9.93 11.61 -13.26
N PRO A 93 11.24 11.47 -12.94
CA PRO A 93 11.85 12.29 -11.88
C PRO A 93 11.83 13.79 -12.19
N PHE A 94 11.74 14.20 -13.47
CA PHE A 94 11.74 15.60 -13.86
C PHE A 94 10.51 15.97 -14.69
N LYS A 95 9.99 17.17 -14.47
CA LYS A 95 8.90 17.71 -15.30
C LYS A 95 9.41 18.03 -16.71
N HIS A 96 8.49 18.12 -17.67
CA HIS A 96 8.82 18.38 -19.07
C HIS A 96 9.61 19.69 -19.26
N GLU A 97 9.31 20.71 -18.46
CA GLU A 97 9.98 22.02 -18.48
C GLU A 97 11.46 21.89 -18.12
N VAL A 98 11.82 20.99 -17.21
CA VAL A 98 13.22 20.76 -16.82
C VAL A 98 14.01 20.19 -18.01
N TRP A 99 13.44 19.25 -18.74
CA TRP A 99 14.06 18.69 -19.94
C TRP A 99 14.24 19.74 -21.04
N GLN A 100 13.28 20.65 -21.20
CA GLN A 100 13.40 21.78 -22.12
C GLN A 100 14.55 22.72 -21.73
N VAL A 101 14.66 23.06 -20.43
CA VAL A 101 15.76 23.90 -19.93
C VAL A 101 17.12 23.23 -20.12
N ILE A 102 17.24 21.91 -19.86
CA ILE A 102 18.46 21.15 -20.11
C ILE A 102 18.87 21.24 -21.58
N LEU A 103 17.92 21.06 -22.51
CA LEU A 103 18.19 21.16 -23.96
C LEU A 103 18.63 22.58 -24.38
N ILE A 104 17.97 23.61 -23.85
CA ILE A 104 18.34 25.01 -24.13
C ILE A 104 19.74 25.32 -23.62
N MET A 105 20.08 24.86 -22.40
CA MET A 105 21.41 25.05 -21.81
C MET A 105 22.48 24.32 -22.62
N LEU A 106 22.22 23.08 -23.05
CA LEU A 106 23.11 22.30 -23.94
C LEU A 106 23.47 23.07 -25.21
N ILE A 107 22.46 23.58 -25.91
CA ILE A 107 22.64 24.35 -27.15
C ILE A 107 23.39 25.66 -26.84
N GLY A 108 23.03 26.34 -25.76
CA GLY A 108 23.69 27.57 -25.31
C GLY A 108 25.19 27.40 -25.09
N PHE A 109 25.60 26.34 -24.39
CA PHE A 109 27.02 26.05 -24.17
C PHE A 109 27.77 25.73 -25.46
N ILE A 110 27.18 24.95 -26.37
CA ILE A 110 27.78 24.66 -27.68
C ILE A 110 28.03 25.97 -28.46
N LEU A 111 27.05 26.87 -28.49
CA LEU A 111 27.17 28.16 -29.18
C LEU A 111 28.25 29.06 -28.57
N ILE A 112 28.32 29.12 -27.23
CA ILE A 112 29.35 29.89 -26.52
C ILE A 112 30.75 29.35 -26.86
N ILE A 113 30.94 28.02 -26.81
CA ILE A 113 32.25 27.42 -27.11
C ILE A 113 32.61 27.59 -28.59
N LEU A 114 31.65 27.45 -29.51
CA LEU A 114 31.87 27.74 -30.94
C LEU A 114 32.30 29.19 -31.16
N PHE A 115 31.68 30.15 -30.46
CA PHE A 115 32.07 31.55 -30.52
C PHE A 115 33.49 31.76 -30.01
N LEU A 116 33.83 31.23 -28.82
CA LEU A 116 35.19 31.30 -28.26
C LEU A 116 36.23 30.61 -29.15
N ASN A 117 35.86 29.50 -29.78
CA ASN A 117 36.72 28.78 -30.72
C ASN A 117 37.04 29.63 -31.95
N LYS A 118 36.11 30.47 -32.44
CA LYS A 118 36.42 31.44 -33.51
C LYS A 118 37.49 32.46 -33.08
N PHE A 119 37.47 32.94 -31.84
CA PHE A 119 38.51 33.86 -31.33
C PHE A 119 39.87 33.17 -31.13
N LYS A 120 39.86 31.90 -30.67
CA LYS A 120 41.09 31.10 -30.53
C LYS A 120 41.67 30.67 -31.88
N ALA A 121 40.82 30.39 -32.87
CA ALA A 121 41.25 30.05 -34.23
C ALA A 121 42.05 31.19 -34.86
N ILE A 122 41.71 32.45 -34.54
CA ILE A 122 42.49 33.64 -34.95
C ILE A 122 43.92 33.61 -34.35
N HIS A 123 44.12 32.96 -33.20
CA HIS A 123 45.41 32.80 -32.50
C HIS A 123 46.10 31.45 -32.80
N GLY A 124 45.61 30.65 -33.75
CA GLY A 124 46.30 29.47 -34.26
C GLY A 124 45.92 28.11 -33.67
N GLN A 125 44.91 28.03 -32.77
CA GLN A 125 44.34 26.77 -32.29
C GLN A 125 42.83 26.76 -32.50
N SER A 126 42.31 25.78 -33.24
CA SER A 126 40.88 25.61 -33.50
C SER A 126 40.45 24.17 -33.26
N LEU A 127 39.34 23.99 -32.53
CA LEU A 127 38.67 22.70 -32.37
C LEU A 127 37.65 22.49 -33.49
N ASN A 128 37.42 21.24 -33.87
CA ASN A 128 36.36 20.85 -34.77
C ASN A 128 34.98 20.95 -34.08
N MET A 129 33.91 21.11 -34.87
CA MET A 129 32.55 21.21 -34.32
C MET A 129 32.13 19.95 -33.55
N CYS A 130 32.52 18.76 -34.03
CA CYS A 130 32.24 17.50 -33.34
C CYS A 130 32.96 17.41 -31.99
N GLU A 131 34.22 17.84 -31.92
CA GLU A 131 34.99 17.87 -30.67
C GLU A 131 34.33 18.77 -29.63
N ILE A 132 33.77 19.91 -30.06
CA ILE A 132 33.04 20.82 -29.18
C ILE A 132 31.75 20.17 -28.66
N ILE A 133 31.02 19.45 -29.51
CA ILE A 133 29.78 18.75 -29.10
C ILE A 133 30.11 17.66 -28.08
N GLU A 134 31.14 16.85 -28.35
CA GLU A 134 31.61 15.80 -27.44
C GLU A 134 32.12 16.38 -26.12
N LEU A 135 32.82 17.51 -26.16
CA LEU A 135 33.30 18.20 -24.96
C LEU A 135 32.12 18.67 -24.08
N VAL A 136 31.10 19.29 -24.67
CA VAL A 136 29.92 19.76 -23.91
C VAL A 136 29.12 18.58 -23.37
N TYR A 137 28.90 17.55 -24.19
CA TYR A 137 28.19 16.34 -23.78
C TYR A 137 28.93 15.61 -22.65
N GLY A 138 30.24 15.41 -22.81
CA GLY A 138 31.11 14.81 -21.80
C GLY A 138 31.10 15.60 -20.51
N ALA A 139 31.27 16.92 -20.56
CA ALA A 139 31.23 17.78 -19.37
C ALA A 139 29.90 17.66 -18.59
N ILE A 140 28.77 17.60 -19.29
CA ILE A 140 27.44 17.47 -18.66
C ILE A 140 27.22 16.07 -18.07
N CYS A 141 27.67 15.03 -18.77
CA CYS A 141 27.65 13.66 -18.27
C CYS A 141 28.76 13.39 -17.24
N GLN A 142 29.58 14.39 -16.89
CA GLN A 142 30.77 14.26 -16.04
C GLN A 142 31.76 13.19 -16.54
N GLN A 143 31.81 13.00 -17.85
CA GLN A 143 32.74 12.11 -18.53
C GLN A 143 33.81 12.98 -19.20
N GLY A 144 35.04 12.88 -18.69
CA GLY A 144 36.18 13.56 -19.30
C GLY A 144 36.55 12.90 -20.62
N THR A 145 36.73 13.70 -21.67
CA THR A 145 37.34 13.29 -22.92
C THR A 145 38.76 13.84 -22.99
N ASP A 146 39.74 12.95 -23.07
CA ASP A 146 41.16 13.31 -23.23
C ASP A 146 41.39 13.77 -24.67
N TYR A 147 41.30 15.08 -24.91
CA TYR A 147 41.78 15.69 -26.15
C TYR A 147 43.31 15.85 -26.05
N ARG A 148 44.05 14.95 -26.70
CA ARG A 148 45.51 15.05 -26.90
C ARG A 148 45.86 15.98 -28.05
#